data_AF-A0A509CCR0-F1
#
_entry.id   AF-A0A509CCR0-F1
#
_cell.length_a   1.000
_cell.length_b   1.000
_cell.length_c   1.000
_cell.angle_alpha   90.00
_cell.angle_beta   90.00
_cell.angle_gamma   90.00
#
_symmetry.space_group_name_H-M   'P 1'
#
loop_
_entity.id
_entity.type
_entity.pdbx_description
1 polymer ?
#
loop_
_entity_poly.entity_id
_entity_poly.type
_entity_poly.pdbx_seq_one_letter_code
_entity_poly.pdbx_strand_id
1 'polypeptide(L)'
;MESLAALYKNHIVTLQERTRDVLARFKLDALLIHSGELFNVFLDDHPYPFKVNPQFKAWVPVTQVPNCWLLVDGVNKPKLWFYLPVDYWHNVEPLPTSFWTEEVEVVALPKADGIGSQLPAARGNIGYIGPVPERALQLDIAASNINPKGVIDYLHYYRAYKTDYELACMREAQKMAVSGHRAAEEAFRSGMSEFDINLAYLTATGHRDTDVPYSNIVALNEHAAVLHYTKLDHQAPSEMRSFLLDAGAEYNGYAADLTRTWSAKSDNDYAHLVKDVNDEQLALIATMKAGVSYVDYHIQFHQRIAKLLRKHQIITDMSEEAMVENDLTGPFMPHGIGHPLGLQVHDVAGFMQDDSGTHLAAPSKYPYLRCTRVLQPRMVLTIEPGIYFIESLLAPWREGPFSKHFNWQKIEALKPFGGIRIEDNVVIHENGVENMTRDLKLA
;
A
#
# COMPACT_ATOMS: atom_id res chain seq x y z
N MET A 1 -2.83 -8.03 26.35
CA MET A 1 -2.22 -7.30 25.23
C MET A 1 -1.21 -6.34 25.83
N GLU A 2 0.02 -6.33 25.31
CA GLU A 2 0.99 -5.30 25.67
C GLU A 2 0.46 -3.92 25.23
N SER A 3 0.83 -2.86 25.95
CA SER A 3 0.45 -1.50 25.57
C SER A 3 1.21 -1.06 24.31
N LEU A 4 0.65 -0.13 23.53
CA LEU A 4 1.31 0.41 22.34
C LEU A 4 2.69 1.02 22.67
N ALA A 5 2.86 1.59 23.87
CA ALA A 5 4.13 2.12 24.36
C ALA A 5 5.20 1.00 24.51
N ALA A 6 4.83 -0.14 25.09
CA ALA A 6 5.75 -1.27 25.25
C ALA A 6 6.16 -1.87 23.89
N LEU A 7 5.19 -2.01 22.97
CA LEU A 7 5.48 -2.44 21.60
C LEU A 7 6.41 -1.45 20.88
N TYR A 8 6.17 -0.16 21.05
CA TYR A 8 6.99 0.89 20.43
C TYR A 8 8.43 0.90 20.95
N LYS A 9 8.64 0.63 22.24
CA LYS A 9 9.99 0.45 22.80
C LYS A 9 10.76 -0.67 22.10
N ASN A 10 10.12 -1.84 21.91
CA ASN A 10 10.73 -2.97 21.20
C ASN A 10 10.97 -2.65 19.71
N HIS A 11 10.10 -1.84 19.11
CA HIS A 11 10.29 -1.34 17.75
C HIS A 11 11.53 -0.44 17.63
N ILE A 12 11.74 0.49 18.57
CA ILE A 12 12.95 1.33 18.60
C ILE A 12 14.21 0.49 18.78
N VAL A 13 14.21 -0.52 19.66
CA VAL A 13 15.33 -1.47 19.79
C VAL A 13 15.66 -2.13 18.45
N THR A 14 14.64 -2.64 17.75
CA THR A 14 14.81 -3.28 16.45
C THR A 14 15.40 -2.33 15.40
N LEU A 15 14.92 -1.08 15.33
CA LEU A 15 15.43 -0.10 14.38
C LEU A 15 16.86 0.32 14.71
N GLN A 16 17.19 0.49 15.99
CA GLN A 16 18.54 0.79 16.44
C GLN A 16 19.53 -0.31 16.06
N GLU A 17 19.17 -1.58 16.23
CA GLU A 17 20.00 -2.72 15.81
C GLU A 17 20.25 -2.72 14.30
N ARG A 18 19.18 -2.58 13.50
CA ARG A 18 19.28 -2.47 12.02
C ARG A 18 20.16 -1.29 11.60
N THR A 19 20.04 -0.15 12.27
CA THR A 19 20.84 1.05 12.00
C THR A 19 22.31 0.83 12.36
N ARG A 20 22.62 0.25 13.51
CA ARG A 20 23.99 -0.05 13.91
C ARG A 20 24.68 -0.94 12.89
N ASP A 21 23.99 -1.98 12.44
CA ASP A 21 24.55 -2.96 11.50
C ASP A 21 24.81 -2.33 10.11
N VAL A 22 23.86 -1.54 9.61
CA VAL A 22 24.02 -0.87 8.31
C VAL A 22 25.11 0.21 8.33
N LEU A 23 25.21 0.98 9.42
CA LEU A 23 26.26 1.99 9.60
C LEU A 23 27.66 1.34 9.62
N ALA A 24 27.82 0.25 10.38
CA ALA A 24 29.08 -0.50 10.44
C ALA A 24 29.47 -1.11 9.08
N ARG A 25 28.49 -1.59 8.31
CA ARG A 25 28.66 -2.16 6.97
C ARG A 25 29.11 -1.10 5.96
N PHE A 26 28.46 0.06 5.94
CA PHE A 26 28.69 1.11 4.95
C PHE A 26 29.64 2.23 5.41
N LYS A 27 30.28 2.07 6.58
CA LYS A 27 31.31 2.98 7.12
C LYS A 27 30.79 4.40 7.34
N LEU A 28 29.60 4.49 7.91
CA LEU A 28 28.96 5.74 8.31
C LEU A 28 28.90 5.82 9.83
N ASP A 29 28.91 7.04 10.36
CA ASP A 29 28.85 7.29 11.81
C ASP A 29 27.41 7.43 12.31
N ALA A 30 26.52 7.98 11.49
CA ALA A 30 25.10 8.16 11.80
C ALA A 30 24.25 8.35 10.54
N LEU A 31 22.93 8.19 10.68
CA LEU A 31 21.95 8.59 9.66
C LEU A 31 21.24 9.87 10.10
N LEU A 32 21.14 10.82 9.17
CA LEU A 32 20.31 12.01 9.30
C LEU A 32 19.07 11.85 8.40
N ILE A 33 17.93 11.57 9.00
CA ILE A 33 16.68 11.25 8.32
C ILE A 33 15.76 12.46 8.38
N HIS A 34 15.37 12.99 7.22
CA HIS A 34 14.60 14.23 7.10
C HIS A 34 13.12 13.94 6.80
N SER A 35 12.18 14.60 7.50
CA SER A 35 10.74 14.41 7.26
C SER A 35 10.30 14.94 5.89
N GLY A 36 10.96 15.99 5.38
CA GLY A 36 10.66 16.65 4.11
C GLY A 36 10.31 18.12 4.28
N GLU A 37 10.14 18.84 3.18
CA GLU A 37 9.78 20.27 3.15
C GLU A 37 8.50 20.47 2.34
N LEU A 38 7.79 21.58 2.59
CA LEU A 38 6.71 22.03 1.72
C LEU A 38 7.30 22.60 0.43
N PHE A 39 6.60 22.41 -0.68
CA PHE A 39 6.87 23.07 -1.94
C PHE A 39 5.56 23.53 -2.57
N ASN A 40 5.62 24.62 -3.32
CA ASN A 40 4.43 25.30 -3.82
C ASN A 40 4.13 24.93 -5.27
N VAL A 41 2.89 25.18 -5.67
CA VAL A 41 2.49 25.18 -7.07
C VAL A 41 3.32 26.22 -7.83
N PHE A 42 3.64 25.93 -9.09
CA PHE A 42 4.51 26.77 -9.91
C PHE A 42 3.95 28.20 -10.04
N LEU A 43 4.76 29.18 -9.65
CA LEU A 43 4.42 30.62 -9.60
C LEU A 43 3.27 30.98 -8.65
N ASP A 44 3.02 30.15 -7.63
CA ASP A 44 1.95 30.34 -6.64
C ASP A 44 2.50 30.26 -5.20
N ASP A 45 1.76 30.76 -4.23
CA ASP A 45 2.05 30.61 -2.81
C ASP A 45 1.29 29.44 -2.16
N HIS A 46 0.42 28.76 -2.91
CA HIS A 46 -0.29 27.56 -2.50
C HIS A 46 0.65 26.33 -2.39
N PRO A 47 0.79 25.72 -1.20
CA PRO A 47 1.57 24.49 -1.02
C PRO A 47 0.84 23.25 -1.56
N TYR A 48 1.59 22.28 -2.07
CA TYR A 48 1.08 20.92 -2.21
C TYR A 48 0.78 20.29 -0.83
N PRO A 49 -0.12 19.30 -0.74
CA PRO A 49 -0.29 18.52 0.47
C PRO A 49 1.05 17.88 0.89
N PHE A 50 1.46 18.11 2.13
CA PHE A 50 2.68 17.52 2.66
C PHE A 50 2.59 15.99 2.67
N LYS A 51 3.65 15.32 2.21
CA LYS A 51 3.81 13.87 2.28
C LYS A 51 5.16 13.57 2.91
N VAL A 52 5.12 13.05 4.14
CA VAL A 52 6.31 12.73 4.91
C VAL A 52 7.17 11.67 4.22
N ASN A 53 8.49 11.81 4.34
CA ASN A 53 9.44 10.77 3.97
C ASN A 53 9.12 9.45 4.69
N PRO A 54 8.87 8.33 3.97
CA PRO A 54 8.59 7.04 4.58
C PRO A 54 9.69 6.54 5.53
N GLN A 55 10.95 6.90 5.29
CA GLN A 55 12.07 6.54 6.17
C GLN A 55 12.05 7.33 7.49
N PHE A 56 11.46 8.52 7.51
CA PHE A 56 11.27 9.30 8.73
C PHE A 56 10.12 8.73 9.57
N LYS A 57 8.94 8.52 8.95
CA LYS A 57 7.78 7.93 9.65
C LYS A 57 7.96 6.45 10.02
N ALA A 58 9.02 5.81 9.53
CA ALA A 58 9.43 4.49 10.00
C ALA A 58 9.86 4.47 11.47
N TRP A 59 10.30 5.60 12.01
CA TRP A 59 10.77 5.71 13.40
C TRP A 59 9.73 6.30 14.33
N VAL A 60 9.04 7.35 13.89
CA VAL A 60 8.15 8.15 14.74
C VAL A 60 6.79 8.36 14.06
N PRO A 61 5.68 8.33 14.80
CA PRO A 61 4.34 8.53 14.23
C PRO A 61 4.04 10.02 14.00
N VAL A 62 4.94 10.73 13.31
CA VAL A 62 4.82 12.14 12.95
C VAL A 62 4.77 12.24 11.43
N THR A 63 3.56 12.42 10.89
CA THR A 63 3.31 12.36 9.43
C THR A 63 2.98 13.72 8.80
N GLN A 64 2.62 14.72 9.61
CA GLN A 64 2.11 16.00 9.11
C GLN A 64 3.08 17.18 9.28
N VAL A 65 4.25 16.96 9.90
CA VAL A 65 5.16 18.03 10.28
C VAL A 65 6.41 18.04 9.37
N PRO A 66 6.56 19.05 8.50
CA PRO A 66 7.77 19.21 7.68
C PRO A 66 8.95 19.66 8.55
N ASN A 67 10.15 19.73 7.96
CA ASN A 67 11.37 20.27 8.57
C ASN A 67 11.78 19.57 9.88
N CYS A 68 11.34 18.33 10.11
CA CYS A 68 11.77 17.53 11.24
C CYS A 68 12.96 16.66 10.86
N TRP A 69 13.86 16.43 11.82
CA TRP A 69 15.13 15.74 11.59
C TRP A 69 15.36 14.69 12.65
N LEU A 70 15.65 13.46 12.23
CA LEU A 70 16.07 12.37 13.09
C LEU A 70 17.57 12.12 12.89
N LEU A 71 18.32 12.08 13.99
CA LEU A 71 19.70 11.59 14.02
C LEU A 71 19.75 10.29 14.81
N VAL A 72 20.23 9.24 14.15
CA VAL A 72 20.32 7.88 14.71
C VAL A 72 21.67 7.26 14.39
N ASP A 73 22.27 6.60 15.37
CA ASP A 73 23.55 5.87 15.25
C ASP A 73 23.42 4.38 15.63
N GLY A 74 22.22 3.94 16.04
CA GLY A 74 21.95 2.57 16.45
C GLY A 74 22.46 2.21 17.85
N VAL A 75 22.96 3.18 18.62
CA VAL A 75 23.48 2.98 19.98
C VAL A 75 22.83 3.96 20.95
N ASN A 76 22.98 5.26 20.69
CA ASN A 76 22.44 6.32 21.53
C ASN A 76 20.95 6.51 21.27
N LYS A 77 20.24 7.10 22.24
CA LYS A 77 18.81 7.41 22.10
C LYS A 77 18.59 8.24 20.83
N PRO A 78 17.65 7.86 19.94
CA PRO A 78 17.32 8.64 18.75
C PRO A 78 17.01 10.09 19.10
N LYS A 79 17.59 11.03 18.36
CA LYS A 79 17.35 12.46 18.57
C LYS A 79 16.48 13.03 17.46
N LEU A 80 15.36 13.63 17.85
CA LEU A 80 14.40 14.27 16.96
C LEU A 80 14.40 15.78 17.19
N TRP A 81 14.78 16.54 16.16
CA TRP A 81 14.42 17.95 16.07
C TRP A 81 13.03 18.06 15.48
N PHE A 82 12.07 18.43 16.31
CA PHE A 82 10.66 18.60 15.93
C PHE A 82 10.42 20.06 15.55
N TYR A 83 10.04 20.30 14.30
CA TYR A 83 9.75 21.65 13.81
C TYR A 83 8.55 22.23 14.54
N LEU A 84 8.79 23.34 15.25
CA LEU A 84 7.81 24.00 16.09
C LEU A 84 7.95 25.51 15.94
N PRO A 85 7.50 26.08 14.80
CA PRO A 85 7.60 27.50 14.56
C PRO A 85 6.82 28.27 15.62
N VAL A 86 7.39 29.39 16.06
CA VAL A 86 6.71 30.32 16.97
C VAL A 86 6.25 31.50 16.12
N ASP A 87 5.06 31.37 15.54
CA ASP A 87 4.40 32.41 14.76
C ASP A 87 2.90 32.52 15.11
N TYR A 88 2.23 33.55 14.60
CA TYR A 88 0.79 33.78 14.80
C TYR A 88 -0.06 33.35 13.60
N TRP A 89 0.55 32.74 12.57
CA TRP A 89 -0.10 32.35 11.32
C TRP A 89 -0.61 30.91 11.35
N HIS A 90 0.06 30.03 12.09
CA HIS A 90 -0.25 28.61 12.16
C HIS A 90 -0.60 28.18 13.60
N ASN A 91 -1.22 27.01 13.75
CA ASN A 91 -1.43 26.43 15.08
C ASN A 91 -0.07 26.05 15.70
N VAL A 92 0.28 26.70 16.80
CA VAL A 92 1.48 26.40 17.60
C VAL A 92 1.08 25.49 18.75
N GLU A 93 1.22 24.18 18.55
CA GLU A 93 1.03 23.19 19.62
C GLU A 93 2.32 23.04 20.45
N PRO A 94 2.26 22.62 21.72
CA PRO A 94 3.47 22.28 22.47
C PRO A 94 4.16 21.06 21.84
N LEU A 95 5.39 20.79 22.27
CA LEU A 95 6.05 19.52 21.93
C LEU A 95 5.14 18.32 22.30
N PRO A 96 5.14 17.25 21.47
CA PRO A 96 4.33 16.08 21.75
C PRO A 96 4.74 15.45 23.08
N THR A 97 3.76 14.90 23.81
CA THR A 97 3.94 14.15 25.07
C THR A 97 3.29 12.76 24.99
N SER A 98 3.28 12.18 23.78
CA SER A 98 2.64 10.90 23.48
C SER A 98 3.52 9.69 23.84
N PHE A 99 2.99 8.48 23.70
CA PHE A 99 3.61 7.20 24.10
C PHE A 99 5.03 6.97 23.55
N TRP A 100 5.37 7.58 22.41
CA TRP A 100 6.66 7.40 21.74
C TRP A 100 7.77 8.33 22.26
N THR A 101 7.39 9.41 22.97
CA THR A 101 8.30 10.51 23.34
C THR A 101 9.25 10.15 24.48
N GLU A 102 9.01 9.06 25.19
CA GLU A 102 9.95 8.52 26.18
C GLU A 102 11.13 7.79 25.54
N GLU A 103 10.96 7.24 24.33
CA GLU A 103 11.99 6.46 23.63
C GLU A 103 12.81 7.30 22.64
N VAL A 104 12.37 8.53 22.34
CA VAL A 104 13.05 9.48 21.43
C VAL A 104 13.31 10.80 22.15
N GLU A 105 14.54 11.34 22.07
CA GLU A 105 14.84 12.68 22.59
C GLU A 105 14.23 13.74 21.65
N VAL A 106 13.15 14.40 22.08
CA VAL A 106 12.47 15.42 21.28
C VAL A 106 12.97 16.81 21.66
N VAL A 107 13.49 17.55 20.68
CA VAL A 107 14.00 18.92 20.82
C VAL A 107 13.23 19.84 19.88
N ALA A 108 12.75 20.98 20.39
CA ALA A 108 12.06 21.96 19.56
C ALA A 108 13.02 22.63 18.56
N LEU A 109 12.57 22.74 17.31
CA LEU A 109 13.25 23.49 16.25
C LEU A 109 12.36 24.67 15.81
N PRO A 110 12.60 25.88 16.34
CA PRO A 110 11.71 27.02 16.09
C PRO A 110 11.85 27.62 14.69
N LYS A 111 12.95 27.34 13.99
CA LYS A 111 13.20 27.79 12.62
C LYS A 111 13.84 26.68 11.81
N ALA A 112 13.33 26.44 10.60
CA ALA A 112 13.81 25.37 9.73
C ALA A 112 15.30 25.51 9.37
N ASP A 113 15.79 26.74 9.16
CA ASP A 113 17.19 27.05 8.87
C ASP A 113 18.13 26.90 10.09
N GLY A 114 17.57 26.80 11.31
CA GLY A 114 18.34 26.66 12.54
C GLY A 114 19.00 25.29 12.72
N ILE A 115 18.58 24.27 11.97
CA ILE A 115 19.03 22.88 12.17
C ILE A 115 20.55 22.72 12.03
N GLY A 116 21.17 23.43 11.08
CA GLY A 116 22.60 23.31 10.81
C GLY A 116 23.49 23.65 12.01
N SER A 117 23.04 24.52 12.92
CA SER A 117 23.78 24.86 14.14
C SER A 117 23.66 23.82 15.26
N GLN A 118 22.68 22.92 15.17
CA GLN A 118 22.38 21.91 16.19
C GLN A 118 22.90 20.51 15.83
N LEU A 119 23.25 20.30 14.56
CA LEU A 119 23.84 19.05 14.08
C LEU A 119 25.32 18.92 14.54
N PRO A 120 25.84 17.68 14.65
CA PRO A 120 27.26 17.44 14.90
C PRO A 120 28.18 18.22 13.94
N ALA A 121 29.33 18.67 14.43
CA ALA A 121 30.30 19.42 13.62
C ALA A 121 30.96 18.54 12.55
N ALA A 122 31.28 17.28 12.88
CA ALA A 122 31.82 16.31 11.94
C ALA A 122 30.68 15.61 11.18
N ARG A 123 30.57 15.89 9.87
CA ARG A 123 29.47 15.40 9.02
C ARG A 123 29.91 14.51 7.86
N GLY A 124 31.22 14.33 7.67
CA GLY A 124 31.81 13.61 6.53
C GLY A 124 31.33 12.17 6.38
N ASN A 125 30.92 11.53 7.48
CA ASN A 125 30.41 10.15 7.51
C ASN A 125 28.93 10.07 7.92
N ILE A 126 28.17 11.17 7.85
CA ILE A 126 26.72 11.12 8.08
C ILE A 126 26.03 10.78 6.77
N GLY A 127 25.20 9.74 6.78
CA GLY A 127 24.31 9.38 5.67
C GLY A 127 23.00 10.17 5.76
N TYR A 128 22.72 11.02 4.78
CA TYR A 128 21.42 11.70 4.69
C TYR A 128 20.39 10.79 4.02
N ILE A 129 19.17 10.75 4.56
CA ILE A 129 18.03 10.08 3.95
C ILE A 129 16.86 11.07 3.91
N GLY A 130 16.47 11.51 2.72
CA GLY A 130 15.37 12.47 2.58
C GLY A 130 15.15 12.99 1.16
N PRO A 131 14.05 13.75 0.97
CA PRO A 131 13.60 14.17 -0.36
C PRO A 131 14.26 15.45 -0.87
N VAL A 132 15.13 16.12 -0.09
CA VAL A 132 15.70 17.43 -0.45
C VAL A 132 17.25 17.36 -0.45
N PRO A 133 17.87 16.78 -1.50
CA PRO A 133 19.33 16.69 -1.64
C PRO A 133 20.05 18.03 -1.49
N GLU A 134 19.46 19.11 -2.00
CA GLU A 134 20.03 20.46 -1.97
C GLU A 134 20.16 20.96 -0.52
N ARG A 135 19.19 20.63 0.33
CA ARG A 135 19.26 20.94 1.77
C ARG A 135 20.38 20.15 2.44
N ALA A 136 20.55 18.87 2.09
CA ALA A 136 21.64 18.07 2.63
C ALA A 136 23.02 18.64 2.24
N LEU A 137 23.18 19.09 0.99
CA LEU A 137 24.40 19.77 0.53
C LEU A 137 24.66 21.07 1.30
N GLN A 138 23.63 21.88 1.55
CA GLN A 138 23.74 23.10 2.37
C GLN A 138 24.13 22.81 3.83
N LEU A 139 23.90 21.59 4.30
CA LEU A 139 24.28 21.13 5.64
C LEU A 139 25.65 20.44 5.65
N ASP A 140 26.44 20.57 4.59
CA ASP A 140 27.77 19.97 4.41
C ASP A 140 27.77 18.43 4.44
N ILE A 141 26.66 17.80 4.02
CA ILE A 141 26.64 16.36 3.76
C ILE A 141 27.33 16.08 2.42
N ALA A 142 28.28 15.15 2.42
CA ALA A 142 28.96 14.73 1.20
C ALA A 142 27.96 14.18 0.18
N ALA A 143 28.08 14.57 -1.10
CA ALA A 143 27.15 14.16 -2.15
C ALA A 143 27.00 12.63 -2.28
N SER A 144 28.07 11.87 -2.03
CA SER A 144 28.06 10.39 -2.02
C SER A 144 27.26 9.79 -0.86
N ASN A 145 27.02 10.55 0.20
CA ASN A 145 26.29 10.13 1.39
C ASN A 145 24.84 10.65 1.40
N ILE A 146 24.39 11.28 0.32
CA ILE A 146 22.99 11.67 0.14
C ILE A 146 22.25 10.48 -0.46
N ASN A 147 21.26 9.96 0.27
CA ASN A 147 20.46 8.80 -0.09
C ASN A 147 21.33 7.59 -0.54
N PRO A 148 22.29 7.12 0.29
CA PRO A 148 23.24 6.10 -0.12
C PRO A 148 22.52 4.78 -0.39
N LYS A 149 22.56 4.32 -1.65
CA LYS A 149 21.78 3.16 -2.14
C LYS A 149 21.90 1.93 -1.24
N GLY A 150 23.10 1.55 -0.84
CA GLY A 150 23.32 0.36 -0.01
C GLY A 150 22.62 0.42 1.35
N VAL A 151 22.57 1.60 1.97
CA VAL A 151 21.85 1.81 3.24
C VAL A 151 20.33 1.76 3.00
N ILE A 152 19.86 2.45 1.95
CA ILE A 152 18.44 2.48 1.61
C ILE A 152 17.93 1.06 1.29
N ASP A 153 18.66 0.30 0.46
CA ASP A 153 18.29 -1.06 0.10
C ASP A 153 18.25 -1.97 1.32
N TYR A 154 19.25 -1.88 2.21
CA TYR A 154 19.27 -2.63 3.47
C TYR A 154 18.03 -2.32 4.33
N LEU A 155 17.75 -1.04 4.58
CA LEU A 155 16.59 -0.64 5.40
C LEU A 155 15.27 -1.05 4.74
N HIS A 156 15.16 -0.92 3.41
CA HIS A 156 14.01 -1.39 2.65
C HIS A 156 13.83 -2.91 2.74
N TYR A 157 14.90 -3.70 2.68
CA TYR A 157 14.81 -5.14 2.84
C TYR A 157 14.20 -5.52 4.19
N TYR A 158 14.69 -4.91 5.27
CA TYR A 158 14.21 -5.20 6.63
C TYR A 158 12.84 -4.59 6.95
N ARG A 159 12.37 -3.57 6.22
CA ARG A 159 10.97 -3.09 6.26
C ARG A 159 9.95 -4.15 5.87
N ALA A 160 10.35 -5.19 5.14
CA ALA A 160 9.47 -6.31 4.82
C ALA A 160 9.01 -7.06 6.07
N TYR A 161 9.79 -7.03 7.16
CA TYR A 161 9.50 -7.73 8.41
C TYR A 161 9.02 -6.74 9.48
N LYS A 162 7.70 -6.64 9.62
CA LYS A 162 7.03 -5.67 10.50
C LYS A 162 7.28 -6.05 11.95
N THR A 163 7.61 -5.11 12.82
CA THR A 163 7.65 -5.30 14.28
C THR A 163 6.24 -5.38 14.87
N ASP A 164 6.07 -5.74 16.15
CA ASP A 164 4.74 -5.93 16.74
C ASP A 164 3.98 -4.61 16.88
N TYR A 165 4.69 -3.49 17.08
CA TYR A 165 4.14 -2.13 16.97
C TYR A 165 3.55 -1.87 15.59
N GLU A 166 4.29 -2.22 14.54
CA GLU A 166 3.85 -1.98 13.16
C GLU A 166 2.62 -2.82 12.83
N LEU A 167 2.60 -4.10 13.23
CA LEU A 167 1.42 -4.95 13.08
C LEU A 167 0.23 -4.42 13.88
N ALA A 168 0.44 -3.88 15.08
CA ALA A 168 -0.64 -3.25 15.85
C ALA A 168 -1.21 -2.01 15.13
N CYS A 169 -0.35 -1.14 14.61
CA CYS A 169 -0.76 0.04 13.83
C CYS A 169 -1.55 -0.37 12.57
N MET A 170 -1.07 -1.37 11.83
CA MET A 170 -1.76 -1.87 10.64
C MET A 170 -3.14 -2.45 10.98
N ARG A 171 -3.28 -3.16 12.11
CA ARG A 171 -4.60 -3.64 12.58
C ARG A 171 -5.56 -2.51 12.94
N GLU A 172 -5.07 -1.38 13.48
CA GLU A 172 -5.93 -0.20 13.70
C GLU A 172 -6.35 0.44 12.37
N ALA A 173 -5.45 0.56 11.40
CA ALA A 173 -5.79 1.02 10.05
C ALA A 173 -6.85 0.13 9.38
N GLN A 174 -6.77 -1.20 9.58
CA GLN A 174 -7.79 -2.14 9.10
C GLN A 174 -9.18 -1.85 9.67
N LYS A 175 -9.30 -1.54 10.96
CA LYS A 175 -10.59 -1.22 11.59
C LYS A 175 -11.22 0.02 10.98
N MET A 176 -10.42 1.04 10.71
CA MET A 176 -10.86 2.27 10.06
C MET A 176 -11.37 1.96 8.65
N ALA A 177 -10.56 1.28 7.82
CA ALA A 177 -10.93 0.95 6.45
C ALA A 177 -12.20 0.08 6.38
N VAL A 178 -12.34 -0.94 7.23
CA VAL A 178 -13.55 -1.78 7.29
C VAL A 178 -14.81 -0.98 7.64
N SER A 179 -14.70 0.01 8.53
CA SER A 179 -15.82 0.94 8.82
C SER A 179 -16.23 1.72 7.57
N GLY A 180 -15.24 2.27 6.85
CA GLY A 180 -15.44 2.98 5.58
C GLY A 180 -16.12 2.12 4.52
N HIS A 181 -15.63 0.90 4.31
CA HIS A 181 -16.18 -0.05 3.33
C HIS A 181 -17.65 -0.39 3.60
N ARG A 182 -18.03 -0.57 4.88
CA ARG A 182 -19.44 -0.83 5.25
C ARG A 182 -20.35 0.36 4.97
N ALA A 183 -19.90 1.57 5.31
CA ALA A 183 -20.66 2.80 5.02
C ALA A 183 -20.80 3.05 3.51
N ALA A 184 -19.74 2.78 2.75
CA ALA A 184 -19.76 2.90 1.31
C ALA A 184 -20.67 1.85 0.64
N GLU A 185 -20.70 0.60 1.13
CA GLU A 185 -21.69 -0.38 0.67
C GLU A 185 -23.11 0.13 0.93
N GLU A 186 -23.42 0.63 2.14
CA GLU A 186 -24.74 1.18 2.47
C GLU A 186 -25.14 2.34 1.54
N ALA A 187 -24.20 3.25 1.25
CA ALA A 187 -24.40 4.35 0.32
C ALA A 187 -24.69 3.83 -1.11
N PHE A 188 -23.94 2.82 -1.58
CA PHE A 188 -24.20 2.15 -2.86
C PHE A 188 -25.60 1.52 -2.91
N ARG A 189 -26.01 0.80 -1.86
CA ARG A 189 -27.37 0.21 -1.76
C ARG A 189 -28.47 1.27 -1.76
N SER A 190 -28.14 2.48 -1.33
CA SER A 190 -29.04 3.64 -1.33
C SER A 190 -29.13 4.36 -2.68
N GLY A 191 -28.41 3.87 -3.71
CA GLY A 191 -28.45 4.45 -5.05
C GLY A 191 -27.67 5.77 -5.18
N MET A 192 -26.70 6.00 -4.30
CA MET A 192 -25.90 7.22 -4.28
C MET A 192 -24.90 7.29 -5.45
N SER A 193 -24.46 8.51 -5.77
CA SER A 193 -23.41 8.77 -6.76
C SER A 193 -22.03 8.33 -6.24
N GLU A 194 -21.03 8.20 -7.11
CA GLU A 194 -19.66 7.90 -6.70
C GLU A 194 -19.12 8.96 -5.74
N PHE A 195 -19.42 10.24 -6.01
CA PHE A 195 -19.05 11.34 -5.13
C PHE A 195 -19.63 11.18 -3.71
N ASP A 196 -20.92 10.88 -3.60
CA ASP A 196 -21.59 10.74 -2.30
C ASP A 196 -21.14 9.48 -1.56
N ILE A 197 -20.82 8.39 -2.29
CA ILE A 197 -20.24 7.18 -1.72
C ILE A 197 -18.84 7.47 -1.17
N ASN A 198 -17.99 8.22 -1.89
CA ASN A 198 -16.69 8.67 -1.37
C ASN A 198 -16.87 9.49 -0.09
N LEU A 199 -17.84 10.40 -0.05
CA LEU A 199 -18.11 11.20 1.15
C LEU A 199 -18.56 10.32 2.34
N ALA A 200 -19.37 9.30 2.11
CA ALA A 200 -19.75 8.33 3.15
C ALA A 200 -18.53 7.57 3.68
N TYR A 201 -17.62 7.14 2.79
CA TYR A 201 -16.37 6.49 3.16
C TYR A 201 -15.50 7.40 4.04
N LEU A 202 -15.23 8.63 3.60
CA LEU A 202 -14.44 9.60 4.34
C LEU A 202 -15.04 9.92 5.71
N THR A 203 -16.37 10.08 5.77
CA THR A 203 -17.09 10.35 7.02
C THR A 203 -16.94 9.20 8.02
N ALA A 204 -17.09 7.96 7.57
CA ALA A 204 -17.03 6.78 8.43
C ALA A 204 -15.60 6.41 8.88
N THR A 205 -14.58 6.82 8.11
CA THR A 205 -13.17 6.62 8.46
C THR A 205 -12.57 7.79 9.25
N GLY A 206 -13.15 8.98 9.16
CA GLY A 206 -12.58 10.22 9.70
C GLY A 206 -11.42 10.77 8.86
N HIS A 207 -11.18 10.22 7.67
CA HIS A 207 -10.18 10.70 6.72
C HIS A 207 -10.70 11.86 5.87
N ARG A 208 -9.76 12.59 5.27
CA ARG A 208 -9.98 13.53 4.17
C ARG A 208 -9.37 12.96 2.91
N ASP A 209 -9.83 13.39 1.74
CA ASP A 209 -9.21 13.00 0.45
C ASP A 209 -7.71 13.31 0.37
N THR A 210 -7.21 14.27 1.17
CA THR A 210 -5.79 14.64 1.18
C THR A 210 -4.92 13.77 2.09
N ASP A 211 -5.52 13.01 3.02
CA ASP A 211 -4.79 12.20 4.03
C ASP A 211 -5.06 10.69 3.93
N VAL A 212 -5.93 10.25 3.02
CA VAL A 212 -5.99 8.83 2.61
C VAL A 212 -4.61 8.35 2.12
N PRO A 213 -4.25 7.07 2.37
CA PRO A 213 -2.94 6.53 1.99
C PRO A 213 -2.74 6.48 0.45
N TYR A 214 -3.84 6.40 -0.30
CA TYR A 214 -3.92 6.52 -1.75
C TYR A 214 -5.30 7.08 -2.13
N SER A 215 -5.45 7.63 -3.34
CA SER A 215 -6.74 8.10 -3.83
C SER A 215 -7.74 6.94 -3.91
N ASN A 216 -8.87 7.08 -3.23
CA ASN A 216 -9.94 6.08 -3.29
C ASN A 216 -10.40 5.87 -4.74
N ILE A 217 -10.71 4.62 -5.07
CA ILE A 217 -11.33 4.20 -6.32
C ILE A 217 -12.77 3.83 -6.00
N VAL A 218 -13.69 4.72 -6.33
CA VAL A 218 -15.13 4.55 -6.11
C VAL A 218 -15.80 4.40 -7.47
N ALA A 219 -15.96 3.17 -7.94
CA ALA A 219 -16.29 2.89 -9.33
C ALA A 219 -17.63 2.15 -9.47
N LEU A 220 -18.60 2.80 -10.12
CA LEU A 220 -19.89 2.20 -10.45
C LEU A 220 -19.90 1.63 -11.88
N ASN A 221 -20.58 0.49 -12.05
CA ASN A 221 -20.83 -0.14 -13.35
C ASN A 221 -19.55 -0.33 -14.20
N GLU A 222 -19.52 0.18 -15.43
CA GLU A 222 -18.41 0.08 -16.36
C GLU A 222 -17.10 0.66 -15.80
N HIS A 223 -17.17 1.63 -14.87
CA HIS A 223 -15.98 2.21 -14.25
C HIS A 223 -15.18 1.17 -13.45
N ALA A 224 -15.81 0.08 -12.99
CA ALA A 224 -15.12 -1.01 -12.29
C ALA A 224 -14.12 -1.77 -13.18
N ALA A 225 -14.13 -1.57 -14.50
CA ALA A 225 -13.08 -2.07 -15.42
C ALA A 225 -11.85 -1.14 -15.51
N VAL A 226 -11.90 0.06 -14.94
CA VAL A 226 -10.80 1.04 -14.98
C VAL A 226 -9.95 0.91 -13.72
N LEU A 227 -8.78 0.26 -13.84
CA LEU A 227 -7.95 -0.11 -12.68
C LEU A 227 -7.49 1.08 -11.82
N HIS A 228 -7.28 2.27 -12.40
CA HIS A 228 -6.93 3.49 -11.68
C HIS A 228 -8.03 4.56 -11.88
N TYR A 229 -9.28 4.21 -11.57
CA TYR A 229 -10.40 5.15 -11.63
C TYR A 229 -10.37 6.12 -10.45
N THR A 230 -9.99 7.37 -10.71
CA THR A 230 -9.83 8.44 -9.70
C THR A 230 -10.81 9.61 -9.90
N LYS A 231 -11.80 9.41 -10.76
CA LYS A 231 -12.92 10.33 -10.95
C LYS A 231 -14.04 9.98 -9.98
N LEU A 232 -14.97 10.91 -9.82
CA LEU A 232 -16.19 10.71 -9.04
C LEU A 232 -17.32 11.38 -9.80
N ASP A 233 -18.21 10.58 -10.39
CA ASP A 233 -19.43 11.12 -10.94
C ASP A 233 -20.33 11.63 -9.81
N HIS A 234 -20.82 12.86 -9.97
CA HIS A 234 -21.69 13.54 -9.00
C HIS A 234 -23.17 13.16 -9.17
N GLN A 235 -23.52 12.45 -10.23
CA GLN A 235 -24.86 11.95 -10.49
C GLN A 235 -24.80 10.43 -10.55
N ALA A 236 -25.70 9.76 -9.82
CA ALA A 236 -25.82 8.31 -9.88
C ALA A 236 -26.19 7.85 -11.32
N PRO A 237 -25.71 6.68 -11.76
CA PRO A 237 -26.09 6.14 -13.06
C PRO A 237 -27.59 5.86 -13.12
N SER A 238 -28.17 5.87 -14.32
CA SER A 238 -29.60 5.60 -14.52
C SER A 238 -30.01 4.19 -14.10
N GLU A 239 -29.07 3.23 -14.11
CA GLU A 239 -29.26 1.87 -13.62
C GLU A 239 -28.02 1.46 -12.81
N MET A 240 -28.23 1.00 -11.58
CA MET A 240 -27.17 0.43 -10.74
C MET A 240 -26.97 -1.04 -11.09
N ARG A 241 -25.74 -1.43 -11.46
CA ARG A 241 -25.37 -2.80 -11.84
C ARG A 241 -24.32 -3.38 -10.90
N SER A 242 -23.23 -2.65 -10.69
CA SER A 242 -22.09 -3.07 -9.88
C SER A 242 -21.41 -1.89 -9.19
N PHE A 243 -20.68 -2.20 -8.13
CA PHE A 243 -19.84 -1.26 -7.42
C PHE A 243 -18.54 -1.95 -7.02
N LEU A 244 -17.41 -1.36 -7.40
CA LEU A 244 -16.09 -1.72 -6.92
C LEU A 244 -15.55 -0.55 -6.10
N LEU A 245 -15.19 -0.83 -4.85
CA LEU A 245 -14.51 0.10 -3.98
C LEU A 245 -13.13 -0.43 -3.67
N ASP A 246 -12.12 0.32 -4.05
CA ASP A 246 -10.75 0.13 -3.58
C ASP A 246 -10.35 1.38 -2.79
N ALA A 247 -10.30 1.23 -1.47
CA ALA A 247 -10.10 2.32 -0.53
C ALA A 247 -9.48 1.83 0.78
N GLY A 248 -8.62 2.66 1.34
CA GLY A 248 -7.79 2.34 2.50
C GLY A 248 -7.93 3.32 3.66
N ALA A 249 -7.09 3.15 4.67
CA ALA A 249 -6.97 4.07 5.80
C ALA A 249 -5.51 4.09 6.30
N GLU A 250 -5.12 5.13 7.03
CA GLU A 250 -3.78 5.25 7.61
C GLU A 250 -3.85 5.47 9.13
N TYR A 251 -3.10 4.67 9.90
CA TYR A 251 -2.93 4.86 11.34
C TYR A 251 -1.44 4.93 11.68
N ASN A 252 -1.01 6.01 12.33
CA ASN A 252 0.41 6.27 12.66
C ASN A 252 1.37 6.15 11.45
N GLY A 253 0.89 6.41 10.23
CA GLY A 253 1.68 6.26 9.01
C GLY A 253 1.61 4.89 8.34
N TYR A 254 0.92 3.90 8.92
CA TYR A 254 0.76 2.55 8.38
C TYR A 254 -0.58 2.41 7.65
N ALA A 255 -0.54 1.92 6.42
CA ALA A 255 -1.69 1.81 5.54
C ALA A 255 -2.46 0.49 5.69
N ALA A 256 -3.77 0.57 5.52
CA ALA A 256 -4.66 -0.50 5.08
C ALA A 256 -5.08 -0.23 3.62
N ASP A 257 -5.29 -1.29 2.86
CA ASP A 257 -5.55 -1.26 1.42
C ASP A 257 -6.55 -2.36 1.07
N LEU A 258 -7.82 -2.01 0.89
CA LEU A 258 -8.91 -2.96 0.82
C LEU A 258 -9.73 -2.72 -0.43
N THR A 259 -10.07 -3.80 -1.12
CA THR A 259 -10.99 -3.80 -2.24
C THR A 259 -12.17 -4.73 -2.02
N ARG A 260 -13.37 -4.25 -2.31
CA ARG A 260 -14.60 -5.05 -2.37
C ARG A 260 -15.40 -4.73 -3.62
N THR A 261 -16.10 -5.75 -4.09
CA THR A 261 -17.01 -5.64 -5.23
C THR A 261 -18.38 -6.15 -4.83
N TRP A 262 -19.42 -5.39 -5.17
CA TRP A 262 -20.81 -5.74 -4.95
C TRP A 262 -21.60 -5.66 -6.25
N SER A 263 -22.54 -6.59 -6.44
CA SER A 263 -23.57 -6.43 -7.47
C SER A 263 -24.83 -5.79 -6.88
N ALA A 264 -25.51 -4.96 -7.67
CA ALA A 264 -26.77 -4.34 -7.28
C ALA A 264 -27.89 -5.38 -7.11
N LYS A 265 -27.92 -6.42 -7.96
CA LYS A 265 -28.84 -7.56 -7.88
C LYS A 265 -28.06 -8.82 -7.50
N SER A 266 -28.63 -9.66 -6.65
CA SER A 266 -27.95 -10.87 -6.13
C SER A 266 -28.18 -12.13 -6.96
N ASP A 267 -29.08 -12.10 -7.94
CA ASP A 267 -29.61 -13.26 -8.67
C ASP A 267 -29.15 -13.34 -10.14
N ASN A 268 -28.08 -12.63 -10.50
CA ASN A 268 -27.55 -12.60 -11.86
C ASN A 268 -26.16 -13.27 -11.98
N ASP A 269 -25.74 -13.50 -13.22
CA ASP A 269 -24.44 -14.13 -13.55
C ASP A 269 -23.25 -13.38 -12.92
N TYR A 270 -23.29 -12.04 -12.89
CA TYR A 270 -22.22 -11.23 -12.32
C TYR A 270 -22.13 -11.39 -10.80
N ALA A 271 -23.25 -11.42 -10.08
CA ALA A 271 -23.29 -11.66 -8.63
C ALA A 271 -22.74 -13.05 -8.27
N HIS A 272 -23.07 -14.07 -9.08
CA HIS A 272 -22.46 -15.40 -8.93
C HIS A 272 -20.95 -15.38 -9.18
N LEU A 273 -20.49 -14.63 -10.18
CA LEU A 273 -19.06 -14.47 -10.46
C LEU A 273 -18.33 -13.74 -9.33
N VAL A 274 -18.92 -12.67 -8.75
CA VAL A 274 -18.37 -11.97 -7.58
C VAL A 274 -18.21 -12.92 -6.40
N LYS A 275 -19.24 -13.71 -6.09
CA LYS A 275 -19.17 -14.72 -5.03
C LYS A 275 -18.07 -15.74 -5.28
N ASP A 276 -17.97 -16.23 -6.51
CA ASP A 276 -16.95 -17.21 -6.88
C ASP A 276 -15.53 -16.63 -6.79
N VAL A 277 -15.30 -15.39 -7.22
CA VAL A 277 -13.99 -14.70 -7.05
C VAL A 277 -13.65 -14.56 -5.58
N ASN A 278 -14.62 -14.19 -4.73
CA ASN A 278 -14.44 -14.15 -3.28
C ASN A 278 -14.04 -15.52 -2.71
N ASP A 279 -14.75 -16.58 -3.08
CA ASP A 279 -14.48 -17.93 -2.59
C ASP A 279 -13.09 -18.42 -3.05
N GLU A 280 -12.68 -18.10 -4.29
CA GLU A 280 -11.34 -18.41 -4.80
C GLU A 280 -10.23 -17.58 -4.16
N GLN A 281 -10.50 -16.33 -3.81
CA GLN A 281 -9.57 -15.46 -3.06
C GLN A 281 -9.30 -16.03 -1.66
N LEU A 282 -10.35 -16.40 -0.94
CA LEU A 282 -10.23 -17.05 0.38
C LEU A 282 -9.51 -18.39 0.27
N ALA A 283 -9.82 -19.18 -0.77
CA ALA A 283 -9.15 -20.45 -1.01
C ALA A 283 -7.67 -20.28 -1.36
N LEU A 284 -7.27 -19.23 -2.09
CA LEU A 284 -5.86 -18.89 -2.33
C LEU A 284 -5.15 -18.59 -1.01
N ILE A 285 -5.72 -17.68 -0.19
CA ILE A 285 -5.15 -17.29 1.11
C ILE A 285 -4.98 -18.51 2.01
N ALA A 286 -5.94 -19.44 2.03
CA ALA A 286 -5.84 -20.68 2.80
C ALA A 286 -4.68 -21.60 2.38
N THR A 287 -4.13 -21.43 1.17
CA THR A 287 -2.93 -22.18 0.73
C THR A 287 -1.62 -21.50 1.09
N MET A 288 -1.65 -20.22 1.52
CA MET A 288 -0.45 -19.44 1.75
C MET A 288 0.34 -19.92 2.96
N LYS A 289 1.66 -20.00 2.79
CA LYS A 289 2.63 -20.44 3.81
C LYS A 289 3.96 -19.73 3.66
N ALA A 290 4.64 -19.52 4.78
CA ALA A 290 6.04 -19.11 4.78
C ALA A 290 6.92 -20.13 4.03
N GLY A 291 7.99 -19.65 3.40
CA GLY A 291 8.92 -20.46 2.60
C GLY A 291 8.53 -20.67 1.14
N VAL A 292 7.35 -20.20 0.70
CA VAL A 292 6.87 -20.32 -0.68
C VAL A 292 7.01 -18.99 -1.43
N SER A 293 7.25 -19.03 -2.74
CA SER A 293 7.36 -17.83 -3.57
C SER A 293 6.01 -17.14 -3.75
N TYR A 294 5.99 -15.80 -3.70
CA TYR A 294 4.81 -15.01 -4.02
C TYR A 294 4.30 -15.25 -5.46
N VAL A 295 5.23 -15.52 -6.38
CA VAL A 295 4.93 -15.81 -7.79
C VAL A 295 4.06 -17.06 -7.92
N ASP A 296 4.23 -18.04 -7.04
CA ASP A 296 3.46 -19.30 -7.09
C ASP A 296 1.97 -19.02 -6.83
N TYR A 297 1.65 -18.10 -5.90
CA TYR A 297 0.27 -17.70 -5.63
C TYR A 297 -0.33 -16.87 -6.77
N HIS A 298 0.48 -16.06 -7.45
CA HIS A 298 0.03 -15.35 -8.65
C HIS A 298 -0.36 -16.34 -9.77
N ILE A 299 0.50 -17.32 -10.06
CA ILE A 299 0.22 -18.38 -11.04
C ILE A 299 -0.98 -19.22 -10.60
N GLN A 300 -1.06 -19.57 -9.31
CA GLN A 300 -2.19 -20.32 -8.76
C GLN A 300 -3.50 -19.57 -8.98
N PHE A 301 -3.52 -18.24 -8.83
CA PHE A 301 -4.74 -17.49 -9.09
C PHE A 301 -5.09 -17.40 -10.58
N HIS A 302 -4.11 -17.34 -11.49
CA HIS A 302 -4.38 -17.49 -12.93
C HIS A 302 -5.02 -18.85 -13.27
N GLN A 303 -4.63 -19.93 -12.58
CA GLN A 303 -5.30 -21.24 -12.70
C GLN A 303 -6.75 -21.18 -12.19
N ARG A 304 -7.00 -20.48 -11.08
CA ARG A 304 -8.36 -20.26 -10.54
C ARG A 304 -9.19 -19.40 -11.48
N ILE A 305 -8.61 -18.38 -12.12
CA ILE A 305 -9.28 -17.59 -13.17
C ILE A 305 -9.69 -18.51 -14.33
N ALA A 306 -8.78 -19.37 -14.83
CA ALA A 306 -9.12 -20.32 -15.89
C ALA A 306 -10.32 -21.21 -15.51
N LYS A 307 -10.33 -21.74 -14.28
CA LYS A 307 -11.47 -22.50 -13.73
C LYS A 307 -12.77 -21.68 -13.72
N LEU A 308 -12.72 -20.43 -13.28
CA LEU A 308 -13.91 -19.57 -13.24
C LEU A 308 -14.40 -19.19 -14.64
N LEU A 309 -13.51 -18.79 -15.55
CA LEU A 309 -13.85 -18.48 -16.94
C LEU A 309 -14.50 -19.68 -17.65
N ARG A 310 -14.03 -20.89 -17.35
CA ARG A 310 -14.63 -22.13 -17.83
C ARG A 310 -15.99 -22.41 -17.17
N LYS A 311 -16.08 -22.39 -15.84
CA LYS A 311 -17.33 -22.59 -15.07
C LYS A 311 -18.44 -21.67 -15.55
N HIS A 312 -18.11 -20.40 -15.81
CA HIS A 312 -19.05 -19.39 -16.26
C HIS A 312 -19.25 -19.38 -17.77
N GLN A 313 -18.65 -20.28 -18.54
CA GLN A 313 -18.76 -20.35 -20.00
C GLN A 313 -18.35 -19.04 -20.70
N ILE A 314 -17.39 -18.30 -20.11
CA ILE A 314 -16.77 -17.11 -20.70
C ILE A 314 -15.68 -17.54 -21.69
N ILE A 315 -14.91 -18.57 -21.33
CA ILE A 315 -14.00 -19.28 -22.24
C ILE A 315 -14.49 -20.71 -22.39
N THR A 316 -14.52 -21.21 -23.62
CA THR A 316 -15.09 -22.51 -24.01
C THR A 316 -14.11 -23.35 -24.82
N ASP A 317 -14.34 -24.66 -24.89
CA ASP A 317 -13.58 -25.60 -25.73
C ASP A 317 -12.05 -25.59 -25.53
N MET A 318 -11.59 -25.32 -24.30
CA MET A 318 -10.19 -25.35 -23.90
C MET A 318 -10.06 -25.83 -22.44
N SER A 319 -9.00 -26.56 -22.11
CA SER A 319 -8.72 -26.96 -20.72
C SER A 319 -8.15 -25.79 -19.91
N GLU A 320 -8.26 -25.86 -18.58
CA GLU A 320 -7.77 -24.80 -17.69
C GLU A 320 -6.26 -24.58 -17.84
N GLU A 321 -5.49 -25.67 -17.99
CA GLU A 321 -4.04 -25.64 -18.20
C GLU A 321 -3.71 -24.93 -19.51
N ALA A 322 -4.40 -25.28 -20.60
CA ALA A 322 -4.19 -24.67 -21.91
C ALA A 322 -4.57 -23.18 -21.92
N MET A 323 -5.60 -22.78 -21.16
CA MET A 323 -5.94 -21.35 -21.00
C MET A 323 -4.81 -20.58 -20.32
N VAL A 324 -4.21 -21.15 -19.26
CA VAL A 324 -3.08 -20.52 -18.58
C VAL A 324 -1.86 -20.52 -19.49
N GLU A 325 -1.46 -21.64 -20.07
CA GLU A 325 -0.29 -21.77 -20.95
C GLU A 325 -0.30 -20.75 -22.08
N ASN A 326 -1.44 -20.62 -22.78
CA ASN A 326 -1.64 -19.70 -23.91
C ASN A 326 -2.06 -18.28 -23.51
N ASP A 327 -2.07 -17.97 -22.21
CA ASP A 327 -2.32 -16.64 -21.66
C ASP A 327 -3.72 -16.06 -21.89
N LEU A 328 -4.74 -16.89 -22.13
CA LEU A 328 -6.12 -16.44 -22.26
C LEU A 328 -6.67 -15.81 -20.97
N THR A 329 -6.05 -16.13 -19.83
CA THR A 329 -6.39 -15.53 -18.52
C THR A 329 -5.83 -14.13 -18.32
N GLY A 330 -4.73 -13.78 -19.03
CA GLY A 330 -4.02 -12.51 -18.90
C GLY A 330 -4.91 -11.26 -19.06
N PRO A 331 -5.72 -11.12 -20.13
CA PRO A 331 -6.56 -9.95 -20.32
C PRO A 331 -7.67 -9.79 -19.26
N PHE A 332 -8.02 -10.87 -18.54
CA PHE A 332 -9.03 -10.83 -17.48
C PHE A 332 -8.45 -10.44 -16.12
N MET A 333 -7.15 -10.56 -15.89
CA MET A 333 -6.46 -10.01 -14.71
C MET A 333 -5.10 -9.44 -15.14
N PRO A 334 -5.07 -8.21 -15.67
CA PRO A 334 -3.86 -7.63 -16.26
C PRO A 334 -2.94 -6.97 -15.22
N HIS A 335 -2.99 -7.41 -13.96
CA HIS A 335 -2.20 -6.90 -12.84
C HIS A 335 -1.69 -8.04 -11.93
N GLY A 336 -0.81 -7.71 -10.99
CA GLY A 336 -0.30 -8.67 -9.99
C GLY A 336 -1.36 -9.11 -9.00
N ILE A 337 -1.14 -10.26 -8.33
CA ILE A 337 -2.06 -10.77 -7.28
C ILE A 337 -1.99 -9.97 -5.97
N GLY A 338 -1.02 -9.05 -5.86
CA GLY A 338 -0.82 -8.17 -4.70
C GLY A 338 0.62 -7.73 -4.53
N HIS A 339 0.91 -7.14 -3.39
CA HIS A 339 2.20 -6.51 -3.07
C HIS A 339 2.44 -6.42 -1.55
N PRO A 340 3.69 -6.12 -1.11
CA PRO A 340 3.96 -5.71 0.26
C PRO A 340 3.15 -4.47 0.66
N LEU A 341 2.70 -4.42 1.91
CA LEU A 341 1.95 -3.31 2.50
C LEU A 341 2.58 -2.89 3.83
N GLY A 342 2.56 -1.60 4.15
CA GLY A 342 3.12 -1.06 5.39
C GLY A 342 3.05 0.46 5.48
N LEU A 343 4.19 1.10 5.69
CA LEU A 343 4.32 2.57 5.70
C LEU A 343 4.01 3.22 4.34
N GLN A 344 4.01 2.41 3.28
CA GLN A 344 3.59 2.77 1.94
C GLN A 344 2.60 1.70 1.46
N VAL A 345 1.67 2.08 0.58
CA VAL A 345 0.65 1.18 0.00
C VAL A 345 1.32 0.07 -0.80
N HIS A 346 1.99 0.44 -1.89
CA HIS A 346 3.01 -0.39 -2.51
C HIS A 346 4.30 -0.30 -1.68
N ASP A 347 4.42 -1.09 -0.62
CA ASP A 347 5.59 -1.06 0.26
C ASP A 347 6.86 -1.57 -0.46
N VAL A 348 8.00 -1.18 0.09
CA VAL A 348 9.31 -1.39 -0.52
C VAL A 348 9.73 -2.86 -0.54
N ALA A 349 10.82 -3.16 -1.27
CA ALA A 349 11.49 -4.46 -1.30
C ALA A 349 10.66 -5.65 -1.84
N GLY A 350 9.56 -5.40 -2.56
CA GLY A 350 8.78 -6.46 -3.23
C GLY A 350 9.56 -7.32 -4.23
N PHE A 351 10.67 -6.81 -4.77
CA PHE A 351 11.55 -7.56 -5.70
C PHE A 351 12.92 -7.91 -5.13
N MET A 352 13.20 -7.53 -3.88
CA MET A 352 14.53 -7.56 -3.30
C MET A 352 14.77 -8.86 -2.51
N GLN A 353 15.73 -9.67 -2.93
CA GLN A 353 15.91 -11.03 -2.40
C GLN A 353 16.78 -11.08 -1.13
N ASP A 354 17.67 -10.10 -0.96
CA ASP A 354 18.57 -9.98 0.18
C ASP A 354 18.81 -8.51 0.56
N ASP A 355 19.47 -8.29 1.70
CA ASP A 355 19.79 -6.95 2.21
C ASP A 355 20.93 -6.23 1.46
N SER A 356 21.44 -6.82 0.38
CA SER A 356 22.39 -6.19 -0.54
C SER A 356 21.71 -5.54 -1.75
N GLY A 357 20.40 -5.72 -1.90
CA GLY A 357 19.63 -5.13 -2.99
C GLY A 357 19.50 -6.03 -4.22
N THR A 358 19.77 -7.33 -4.12
CA THR A 358 19.60 -8.27 -5.23
C THR A 358 18.17 -8.23 -5.75
N HIS A 359 17.99 -7.84 -7.01
CA HIS A 359 16.69 -7.67 -7.64
C HIS A 359 16.29 -8.90 -8.45
N LEU A 360 15.09 -9.43 -8.20
CA LEU A 360 14.45 -10.45 -9.02
C LEU A 360 13.20 -9.86 -9.67
N ALA A 361 13.27 -9.59 -10.97
CA ALA A 361 12.15 -9.03 -11.72
C ALA A 361 10.98 -10.01 -11.80
N ALA A 362 9.79 -9.47 -12.04
CA ALA A 362 8.62 -10.29 -12.35
C ALA A 362 8.86 -11.16 -13.60
N PRO A 363 8.23 -12.35 -13.70
CA PRO A 363 8.24 -13.14 -14.92
C PRO A 363 7.72 -12.33 -16.11
N SER A 364 8.33 -12.49 -17.29
CA SER A 364 7.96 -11.72 -18.50
C SER A 364 6.49 -11.88 -18.91
N LYS A 365 5.89 -13.03 -18.60
CA LYS A 365 4.46 -13.31 -18.81
C LYS A 365 3.55 -12.45 -17.93
N TYR A 366 4.04 -12.04 -16.77
CA TYR A 366 3.29 -11.30 -15.75
C TYR A 366 4.03 -10.01 -15.35
N PRO A 367 4.22 -9.07 -16.29
CA PRO A 367 5.14 -7.94 -16.11
C PRO A 367 4.70 -6.94 -15.04
N TYR A 368 3.42 -6.97 -14.65
CA TYR A 368 2.84 -6.08 -13.65
C TYR A 368 2.76 -6.68 -12.24
N LEU A 369 3.30 -7.90 -12.04
CA LEU A 369 3.43 -8.49 -10.71
C LEU A 369 4.41 -7.65 -9.87
N ARG A 370 3.96 -7.21 -8.68
CA ARG A 370 4.73 -6.28 -7.82
C ARG A 370 5.55 -6.96 -6.72
N CYS A 371 5.53 -8.30 -6.66
CA CYS A 371 6.23 -9.05 -5.63
C CYS A 371 6.78 -10.38 -6.15
N THR A 372 8.05 -10.64 -5.88
CA THR A 372 8.77 -11.89 -6.22
C THR A 372 9.47 -12.48 -5.00
N ARG A 373 9.07 -12.09 -3.80
CA ARG A 373 9.66 -12.55 -2.54
C ARG A 373 9.21 -13.97 -2.20
N VAL A 374 10.10 -14.70 -1.55
CA VAL A 374 9.72 -15.84 -0.72
C VAL A 374 9.04 -15.31 0.53
N LEU A 375 7.85 -15.84 0.85
CA LEU A 375 7.10 -15.46 2.03
C LEU A 375 7.87 -15.81 3.30
N GLN A 376 7.89 -14.90 4.26
CA GLN A 376 8.52 -15.10 5.56
C GLN A 376 7.60 -14.58 6.66
N PRO A 377 7.74 -15.10 7.90
CA PRO A 377 7.00 -14.56 9.04
C PRO A 377 7.17 -13.04 9.15
N ARG A 378 6.12 -12.37 9.62
CA ARG A 378 6.03 -10.91 9.81
C ARG A 378 5.94 -10.07 8.53
N MET A 379 5.88 -10.70 7.35
CA MET A 379 5.51 -10.00 6.13
C MET A 379 4.01 -9.69 6.12
N VAL A 380 3.67 -8.49 5.64
CA VAL A 380 2.29 -8.07 5.40
C VAL A 380 2.11 -7.81 3.91
N LEU A 381 1.07 -8.43 3.33
CA LEU A 381 0.83 -8.46 1.88
C LEU A 381 -0.64 -8.17 1.60
N THR A 382 -0.92 -7.54 0.47
CA THR A 382 -2.24 -7.55 -0.14
C THR A 382 -2.46 -8.85 -0.91
N ILE A 383 -3.70 -9.31 -0.97
CA ILE A 383 -4.14 -10.41 -1.85
C ILE A 383 -5.39 -9.94 -2.56
N GLU A 384 -5.22 -9.45 -3.79
CA GLU A 384 -6.17 -8.61 -4.52
C GLU A 384 -6.58 -9.18 -5.90
N PRO A 385 -6.97 -10.46 -6.00
CA PRO A 385 -7.40 -11.02 -7.28
C PRO A 385 -8.56 -10.26 -7.92
N GLY A 386 -8.58 -10.26 -9.26
CA GLY A 386 -9.69 -9.69 -10.02
C GLY A 386 -10.01 -10.40 -11.33
N ILE A 387 -11.21 -10.12 -11.85
CA ILE A 387 -11.67 -10.49 -13.20
C ILE A 387 -12.34 -9.26 -13.82
N TYR A 388 -11.82 -8.78 -14.94
CA TYR A 388 -12.31 -7.56 -15.62
C TYR A 388 -12.68 -7.83 -17.07
N PHE A 389 -13.59 -7.02 -17.59
CA PHE A 389 -14.02 -7.06 -18.98
C PHE A 389 -13.59 -5.79 -19.72
N ILE A 390 -12.29 -5.71 -20.04
CA ILE A 390 -11.66 -4.50 -20.59
C ILE A 390 -11.51 -4.64 -22.12
N GLU A 391 -12.26 -3.86 -22.90
CA GLU A 391 -12.29 -4.01 -24.36
C GLU A 391 -10.92 -3.84 -25.01
N SER A 392 -10.08 -2.90 -24.56
CA SER A 392 -8.75 -2.68 -25.15
C SER A 392 -7.81 -3.89 -25.00
N LEU A 393 -8.04 -4.73 -23.98
CA LEU A 393 -7.27 -5.95 -23.74
C LEU A 393 -7.90 -7.18 -24.41
N LEU A 394 -9.24 -7.19 -24.54
CA LEU A 394 -9.98 -8.31 -25.12
C LEU A 394 -10.07 -8.24 -26.64
N ALA A 395 -10.21 -7.05 -27.24
CA ALA A 395 -10.39 -6.86 -28.68
C ALA A 395 -9.29 -7.51 -29.54
N PRO A 396 -7.98 -7.42 -29.20
CA PRO A 396 -6.92 -8.07 -29.98
C PRO A 396 -7.10 -9.59 -30.13
N TRP A 397 -7.77 -10.24 -29.17
CA TRP A 397 -8.02 -11.70 -29.22
C TRP A 397 -9.07 -12.10 -30.25
N ARG A 398 -9.86 -11.16 -30.77
CA ARG A 398 -10.83 -11.42 -31.85
C ARG A 398 -10.15 -11.79 -33.17
N GLU A 399 -8.93 -11.28 -33.39
CA GLU A 399 -8.15 -11.46 -34.63
C GLU A 399 -7.22 -12.69 -34.57
N GLY A 400 -7.06 -13.29 -33.39
CA GLY A 400 -6.15 -14.42 -33.16
C GLY A 400 -6.78 -15.82 -33.32
N PRO A 401 -5.95 -16.88 -33.37
CA PRO A 401 -6.42 -18.26 -33.50
C PRO A 401 -7.26 -18.74 -32.31
N PHE A 402 -7.16 -18.05 -31.17
CA PHE A 402 -7.90 -18.35 -29.95
C PHE A 402 -9.29 -17.69 -29.88
N SER A 403 -9.64 -16.80 -30.83
CA SER A 403 -10.91 -16.05 -30.87
C SER A 403 -12.15 -16.93 -30.68
N LYS A 404 -12.14 -18.14 -31.28
CA LYS A 404 -13.24 -19.11 -31.20
C LYS A 404 -13.56 -19.61 -29.78
N HIS A 405 -12.62 -19.48 -28.85
CA HIS A 405 -12.79 -19.93 -27.47
C HIS A 405 -13.48 -18.88 -26.59
N PHE A 406 -13.46 -17.62 -27.00
CA PHE A 406 -14.09 -16.53 -26.25
C PHE A 406 -15.58 -16.49 -26.56
N ASN A 407 -16.41 -16.65 -25.53
CA ASN A 407 -17.84 -16.44 -25.64
C ASN A 407 -18.13 -14.93 -25.67
N TRP A 408 -17.96 -14.34 -26.86
CA TRP A 408 -18.10 -12.90 -27.04
C TRP A 408 -19.48 -12.39 -26.62
N GLN A 409 -20.56 -13.14 -26.88
CA GLN A 409 -21.90 -12.74 -26.44
C GLN A 409 -21.99 -12.61 -24.91
N LYS A 410 -21.40 -13.56 -24.16
CA LYS A 410 -21.38 -13.50 -22.70
C LYS A 410 -20.48 -12.37 -22.17
N ILE A 411 -19.33 -12.15 -22.82
CA ILE A 411 -18.42 -11.04 -22.50
C ILE A 411 -19.14 -9.69 -22.71
N GLU A 412 -19.82 -9.49 -23.84
CA GLU A 412 -20.60 -8.28 -24.11
C GLU A 412 -21.69 -8.05 -23.05
N ALA A 413 -22.32 -9.12 -22.54
CA ALA A 413 -23.32 -9.02 -21.48
C ALA A 413 -22.73 -8.68 -20.10
N LEU A 414 -21.45 -8.99 -19.84
CA LEU A 414 -20.77 -8.73 -18.57
C LEU A 414 -20.01 -7.38 -18.55
N LYS A 415 -19.63 -6.85 -19.72
CA LYS A 415 -18.96 -5.54 -19.84
C LYS A 415 -19.67 -4.38 -19.12
N PRO A 416 -21.02 -4.27 -19.12
CA PRO A 416 -21.72 -3.22 -18.39
C PRO A 416 -21.48 -3.22 -16.87
N PHE A 417 -21.00 -4.34 -16.30
CA PHE A 417 -20.64 -4.44 -14.89
C PHE A 417 -19.16 -4.09 -14.62
N GLY A 418 -18.37 -3.84 -15.67
CA GLY A 418 -16.96 -3.47 -15.60
C GLY A 418 -16.04 -4.62 -15.21
N GLY A 419 -15.91 -4.86 -13.91
CA GLY A 419 -14.98 -5.85 -13.37
C GLY A 419 -15.20 -6.14 -11.90
N ILE A 420 -14.34 -6.99 -11.34
CA ILE A 420 -14.39 -7.50 -9.98
C ILE A 420 -12.98 -7.50 -9.43
N ARG A 421 -12.81 -7.01 -8.20
CA ARG A 421 -11.62 -7.22 -7.37
C ARG A 421 -12.03 -7.44 -5.92
N ILE A 422 -11.37 -8.37 -5.26
CA ILE A 422 -11.57 -8.67 -3.83
C ILE A 422 -10.19 -8.69 -3.19
N GLU A 423 -9.96 -7.82 -2.21
CA GLU A 423 -8.64 -7.64 -1.60
C GLU A 423 -8.68 -7.66 -0.09
N ASP A 424 -7.79 -8.46 0.47
CA ASP A 424 -7.53 -8.49 1.92
C ASP A 424 -6.06 -8.18 2.20
N ASN A 425 -5.79 -7.75 3.43
CA ASN A 425 -4.43 -7.59 3.92
C ASN A 425 -4.09 -8.68 4.94
N VAL A 426 -3.06 -9.45 4.63
CA VAL A 426 -2.70 -10.66 5.36
C VAL A 426 -1.31 -10.55 5.99
N VAL A 427 -1.16 -11.09 7.20
CA VAL A 427 0.12 -11.21 7.90
C VAL A 427 0.56 -12.67 7.84
N ILE A 428 1.78 -12.89 7.36
CA ILE A 428 2.39 -14.23 7.34
C ILE A 428 2.99 -14.52 8.72
N HIS A 429 2.65 -15.66 9.32
CA HIS A 429 3.23 -16.17 10.57
C HIS A 429 4.00 -17.48 10.30
N GLU A 430 4.72 -18.03 11.29
CA GLU A 430 5.49 -19.27 11.06
C GLU A 430 4.60 -20.44 10.62
N ASN A 431 3.40 -20.57 11.23
CA ASN A 431 2.51 -21.72 11.06
C ASN A 431 1.09 -21.31 10.63
N GLY A 432 0.93 -20.15 9.98
CA GLY A 432 -0.37 -19.70 9.53
C GLY A 432 -0.34 -18.34 8.86
N VAL A 433 -1.51 -17.90 8.44
CA VAL A 433 -1.73 -16.58 7.86
C VAL A 433 -2.89 -15.94 8.60
N GLU A 434 -2.65 -14.75 9.15
CA GLU A 434 -3.68 -13.92 9.75
C GLU A 434 -4.29 -13.05 8.65
N ASN A 435 -5.61 -13.11 8.47
CA ASN A 435 -6.31 -12.25 7.53
C ASN A 435 -6.99 -11.13 8.33
N MET A 436 -6.29 -10.01 8.48
CA MET A 436 -6.74 -8.91 9.33
C MET A 436 -8.11 -8.36 8.89
N THR A 437 -8.36 -8.36 7.57
CA THR A 437 -9.60 -7.89 6.98
C THR A 437 -10.78 -8.80 7.32
N ARG A 438 -10.61 -10.12 7.18
CA ARG A 438 -11.67 -11.11 7.44
C ARG A 438 -11.88 -11.37 8.92
N ASP A 439 -10.85 -11.20 9.76
CA ASP A 439 -10.98 -11.25 11.22
C ASP A 439 -11.91 -10.14 11.75
N LEU A 440 -11.97 -8.99 11.05
CA LEU A 440 -12.92 -7.91 11.29
C LEU A 440 -14.30 -8.12 10.66
N LYS A 441 -14.52 -9.28 10.02
CA LYS A 441 -15.79 -9.71 9.42
C LYS A 441 -16.28 -8.76 8.32
N LEU A 442 -15.36 -8.29 7.47
CA LEU A 442 -15.74 -7.67 6.20
C LEU A 442 -16.05 -8.79 5.20
N ALA A 443 -17.35 -8.92 4.87
CA ALA A 443 -17.89 -9.97 4.01
C ALA A 443 -17.32 -9.93 2.59
#